data_AF-A0A958XWG5-F1
#
_entry.id   AF-A0A958XWG5-F1
#
_cell.length_a   1.000
_cell.length_b   1.000
_cell.length_c   1.000
_cell.angle_alpha   90.00
_cell.angle_beta   90.00
_cell.angle_gamma   90.00
#
_symmetry.space_group_name_H-M   'P 1'
#
loop_
_entity.id
_entity.type
_entity.pdbx_description
1 polymer ?
#
loop_
_entity_poly.entity_id
_entity_poly.type
_entity_poly.pdbx_seq_one_letter_code
_entity_poly.pdbx_strand_id
1 'polypeptide(L)'
;DDLEWIEGRMRQIIGGRFPFEYREVSAAEAKALFADEPYKLELIEGLERGSFDEYGDPLEEAPVISTYKHDTFEDLCRGPHVENTGKIPADGFKLLSVAGAYWRGDEKRPMLQRIYGTAWNSQEELDEYLHKLEEAQRRDHRRLGRELDLFSVSDEIGAGLILWHPKGAMVRFLIEQFEQTEQLERGYDLVYTPHIASEKIYQTSGHL
;
A
#
# COMPACT_ATOMS: atom_id res chain seq x y z
N ASP A 1 -9.42 6.67 -18.23
CA ASP A 1 -8.78 6.63 -19.56
C ASP A 1 -7.63 5.61 -19.58
N ASP A 2 -6.51 5.83 -18.89
CA ASP A 2 -5.36 4.90 -18.96
C ASP A 2 -5.60 3.52 -18.32
N LEU A 3 -6.22 3.45 -17.14
CA LEU A 3 -6.48 2.16 -16.46
C LEU A 3 -7.40 1.25 -17.29
N GLU A 4 -8.41 1.81 -17.95
CA GLU A 4 -9.32 1.04 -18.82
C GLU A 4 -8.58 0.49 -20.05
N TRP A 5 -7.67 1.29 -20.62
CA TRP A 5 -6.81 0.83 -21.71
C TRP A 5 -5.88 -0.31 -21.26
N ILE A 6 -5.25 -0.18 -20.08
CA ILE A 6 -4.40 -1.21 -19.49
C ILE A 6 -5.20 -2.50 -19.26
N GLU A 7 -6.39 -2.41 -18.65
CA GLU A 7 -7.28 -3.57 -18.47
C GLU A 7 -7.61 -4.24 -19.82
N GLY A 8 -7.91 -3.43 -20.85
CA GLY A 8 -8.13 -3.93 -22.21
C GLY A 8 -6.93 -4.71 -22.75
N ARG A 9 -5.72 -4.18 -22.55
CA ARG A 9 -4.47 -4.86 -22.96
C ARG A 9 -4.22 -6.14 -22.16
N MET A 10 -4.49 -6.14 -20.86
CA MET A 10 -4.39 -7.34 -20.01
C MET A 10 -5.34 -8.45 -20.51
N ARG A 11 -6.59 -8.12 -20.84
CA ARG A 11 -7.55 -9.08 -21.42
C ARG A 11 -7.07 -9.67 -22.75
N GLN A 12 -6.41 -8.88 -23.59
CA GLN A 12 -5.81 -9.39 -24.83
C GLN A 12 -4.70 -10.42 -24.56
N ILE A 13 -3.84 -10.16 -23.57
CA ILE A 13 -2.75 -11.09 -23.19
C ILE A 13 -3.32 -12.40 -22.63
N ILE A 14 -4.34 -12.31 -21.77
CA ILE A 14 -5.07 -13.47 -21.24
C ILE A 14 -5.65 -14.32 -22.38
N GLY A 15 -6.23 -13.68 -23.41
CA GLY A 15 -6.73 -14.35 -24.60
C GLY A 15 -5.67 -15.13 -25.39
N GLY A 16 -4.40 -14.74 -25.28
CA GLY A 16 -3.27 -15.42 -25.90
C GLY A 16 -2.85 -16.73 -25.21
N ARG A 17 -3.28 -16.96 -23.96
CA ARG A 17 -3.01 -18.19 -23.18
C ARG A 17 -1.52 -18.57 -23.10
N PHE A 18 -0.65 -17.56 -23.05
CA PHE A 18 0.79 -17.75 -22.94
C PHE A 18 1.16 -18.48 -21.64
N PRO A 19 2.05 -19.48 -21.68
CA PRO A 19 2.57 -20.15 -20.49
C PRO A 19 3.38 -19.17 -19.64
N PHE A 20 3.39 -19.40 -18.33
CA PHE A 20 4.33 -18.75 -17.42
C PHE A 20 5.58 -19.62 -17.28
N GLU A 21 6.66 -19.24 -17.96
CA GLU A 21 7.91 -19.99 -18.01
C GLU A 21 8.82 -19.58 -16.84
N TYR A 22 8.95 -20.46 -15.85
CA TYR A 22 9.89 -20.29 -14.73
C TYR A 22 11.32 -20.63 -15.17
N ARG A 23 12.28 -19.78 -14.80
CA ARG A 23 13.70 -20.12 -14.86
C ARG A 23 14.47 -19.54 -13.68
N GLU A 24 15.43 -20.31 -13.22
CA GLU A 24 16.46 -19.86 -12.27
C GLU A 24 17.58 -19.20 -13.06
N VAL A 25 18.04 -18.05 -12.57
CA VAL A 25 19.07 -17.26 -13.24
C VAL A 25 20.15 -16.88 -12.25
N SER A 26 21.39 -16.77 -12.72
CA SER A 26 22.46 -16.21 -11.89
C SER A 26 22.24 -14.71 -11.68
N ALA A 27 22.82 -14.13 -10.62
CA ALA A 27 22.79 -12.69 -10.42
C ALA A 27 23.37 -11.91 -11.62
N ALA A 28 24.41 -12.43 -12.25
CA ALA A 28 25.02 -11.83 -13.44
C ALA A 28 24.08 -11.86 -14.64
N GLU A 29 23.38 -12.98 -14.87
CA GLU A 29 22.37 -13.10 -15.94
C GLU A 29 21.17 -12.17 -15.68
N ALA A 30 20.67 -12.13 -14.45
CA ALA A 30 19.58 -11.23 -14.06
C ALA A 30 19.96 -9.75 -14.27
N LYS A 31 21.19 -9.35 -13.89
CA LYS A 31 21.68 -7.98 -14.12
C LYS A 31 21.79 -7.64 -15.61
N ALA A 32 22.17 -8.61 -16.44
CA ALA A 32 22.21 -8.42 -17.90
C ALA A 32 20.80 -8.31 -18.50
N LEU A 33 19.84 -9.10 -18.00
CA LEU A 33 18.45 -9.10 -18.45
C LEU A 33 17.73 -7.78 -18.12
N PHE A 34 17.99 -7.23 -16.92
CA PHE A 34 17.33 -6.02 -16.41
C PHE A 34 18.25 -4.80 -16.40
N ALA A 35 19.21 -4.72 -17.33
CA ALA A 35 20.23 -3.68 -17.36
C ALA A 35 19.67 -2.25 -17.43
N ASP A 36 18.50 -2.09 -18.07
CA ASP A 36 17.82 -0.79 -18.22
C ASP A 36 16.80 -0.51 -17.10
N GLU A 37 16.67 -1.41 -16.12
CA GLU A 37 15.71 -1.30 -15.01
C GLU A 37 16.43 -1.07 -13.67
N PRO A 38 16.73 0.19 -13.29
CA PRO A 38 17.62 0.50 -12.16
C PRO A 38 17.11 -0.05 -10.81
N TYR A 39 15.78 -0.10 -10.62
CA TYR A 39 15.18 -0.64 -9.40
C TYR A 39 15.36 -2.15 -9.28
N LYS A 40 15.28 -2.89 -10.39
CA LYS A 40 15.54 -4.33 -10.41
C LYS A 40 17.01 -4.64 -10.17
N LEU A 41 17.93 -3.83 -10.70
CA LEU A 41 19.36 -3.97 -10.41
C LEU A 41 19.64 -3.83 -8.90
N GLU A 42 19.04 -2.84 -8.24
CA GLU A 42 19.16 -2.67 -6.79
C GLU A 42 18.58 -3.87 -6.01
N LEU A 43 17.44 -4.41 -6.45
CA LEU A 43 16.88 -5.63 -5.86
C LEU A 43 17.82 -6.82 -6.03
N ILE A 44 18.34 -7.06 -7.24
CA ILE A 44 19.27 -8.18 -7.51
C ILE A 44 20.53 -8.06 -6.66
N GLU A 45 21.08 -6.86 -6.48
CA GLU A 45 22.21 -6.64 -5.58
C GLU A 45 21.87 -6.97 -4.11
N GLY A 46 20.66 -6.63 -3.66
CA GLY A 46 20.18 -6.98 -2.33
C GLY A 46 20.03 -8.49 -2.12
N LEU A 47 19.45 -9.18 -3.12
CA LEU A 47 19.30 -10.64 -3.14
C LEU A 47 20.66 -11.35 -3.16
N GLU A 48 21.59 -10.89 -4.00
CA GLU A 48 22.95 -11.45 -4.13
C GLU A 48 23.74 -11.34 -2.82
N ARG A 49 23.54 -10.25 -2.06
CA ARG A 49 24.19 -10.05 -0.75
C ARG A 49 23.47 -10.79 0.38
N GLY A 50 22.35 -11.46 0.12
CA GLY A 50 21.50 -12.07 1.15
C GLY A 50 21.03 -11.06 2.19
N SER A 51 20.90 -9.78 1.82
CA SER A 51 20.62 -8.71 2.78
C SER A 51 19.13 -8.49 2.96
N PHE A 52 18.37 -8.50 1.86
CA PHE A 52 16.94 -8.27 1.85
C PHE A 52 16.27 -9.15 0.79
N ASP A 53 15.00 -9.55 1.02
CA ASP A 53 14.18 -10.22 0.03
C ASP A 53 13.58 -9.26 -1.00
N GLU A 54 12.74 -9.79 -1.91
CA GLU A 54 12.08 -9.01 -2.96
C GLU A 54 11.08 -7.95 -2.41
N TYR A 55 10.71 -8.04 -1.13
CA TYR A 55 9.84 -7.09 -0.43
C TYR A 55 10.62 -6.08 0.44
N GLY A 56 11.93 -6.30 0.60
CA GLY A 56 12.82 -5.45 1.39
C GLY A 56 13.02 -5.91 2.83
N ASP A 57 12.65 -7.14 3.18
CA ASP A 57 12.80 -7.73 4.52
C ASP A 57 14.12 -8.49 4.67
N PRO A 58 14.78 -8.49 5.85
CA PRO A 58 16.10 -9.10 6.02
C PRO A 58 16.13 -10.60 5.72
N LEU A 59 17.15 -11.05 5.00
CA LEU A 59 17.37 -12.48 4.72
C LEU A 59 18.54 -13.04 5.54
N GLU A 60 18.42 -14.31 5.94
CA GLU A 60 19.51 -15.05 6.60
C GLU A 60 20.43 -15.73 5.58
N GLU A 61 19.91 -16.05 4.38
CA GLU A 61 20.64 -16.70 3.29
C GLU A 61 20.26 -16.10 1.93
N ALA A 62 21.19 -16.13 0.97
CA ALA A 62 20.94 -15.66 -0.39
C ALA A 62 19.89 -16.54 -1.09
N PRO A 63 18.75 -15.98 -1.55
CA PRO A 63 17.69 -16.76 -2.15
C PRO A 63 18.01 -17.06 -3.62
N VAL A 64 17.37 -18.09 -4.17
CA VAL A 64 17.42 -18.39 -5.61
C VAL A 64 16.80 -17.22 -6.38
N ILE A 65 17.57 -16.61 -7.27
CA ILE A 65 17.07 -15.58 -8.18
C ILE A 65 16.35 -16.30 -9.33
N SER A 66 15.09 -15.96 -9.51
CA SER A 66 14.25 -16.57 -10.54
C SER A 66 13.45 -15.52 -11.28
N THR A 67 13.02 -15.91 -12.48
CA THR A 67 12.22 -15.07 -13.37
C THR A 67 11.04 -15.87 -13.91
N TYR A 68 9.97 -15.16 -14.23
CA TYR A 68 8.85 -15.69 -14.98
C TYR A 68 8.70 -14.91 -16.28
N LYS A 69 8.67 -15.64 -17.40
CA LYS A 69 8.40 -15.09 -18.73
C LYS A 69 7.02 -15.48 -19.21
N HIS A 70 6.30 -14.54 -19.80
CA HIS A 70 5.08 -14.80 -20.56
C HIS A 70 5.00 -13.84 -21.76
N ASP A 71 4.68 -14.38 -22.94
CA ASP A 71 4.72 -13.62 -24.20
C ASP A 71 6.08 -12.92 -24.39
N THR A 72 6.09 -11.59 -24.50
CA THR A 72 7.29 -10.77 -24.63
C THR A 72 7.79 -10.18 -23.31
N PHE A 73 7.11 -10.44 -22.19
CA PHE A 73 7.42 -9.85 -20.91
C PHE A 73 8.08 -10.87 -19.98
N GLU A 74 9.12 -10.42 -19.27
CA GLU A 74 9.84 -11.23 -18.31
C GLU A 74 10.14 -10.41 -17.06
N ASP A 75 9.94 -11.01 -15.89
CA ASP A 75 10.05 -10.30 -14.62
C ASP A 75 10.75 -11.11 -13.54
N LEU A 76 11.38 -10.41 -12.59
CA LEU A 76 11.91 -11.01 -11.37
C LEU A 76 10.74 -11.37 -10.46
N CYS A 77 10.56 -12.64 -10.18
CA CYS A 77 9.52 -13.11 -9.29
C CYS A 77 9.84 -14.52 -8.81
N ARG A 78 9.65 -14.77 -7.52
CA ARG A 78 9.79 -16.10 -6.93
C ARG A 78 8.58 -17.01 -7.20
N GLY A 79 7.40 -16.44 -7.41
CA GLY A 79 6.15 -17.18 -7.65
C GLY A 79 5.57 -17.87 -6.40
N PRO A 80 4.68 -18.87 -6.57
CA PRO A 80 4.30 -19.52 -7.84
C PRO A 80 3.33 -18.71 -8.70
N HIS A 81 3.32 -18.99 -10.00
CA HIS A 81 2.31 -18.50 -10.95
C HIS A 81 1.31 -19.60 -11.34
N VAL A 82 0.17 -19.20 -11.90
CA VAL A 82 -0.73 -20.11 -12.63
C VAL A 82 -0.02 -20.68 -13.87
N GLU A 83 -0.53 -21.78 -14.43
CA GLU A 83 0.12 -22.48 -15.56
C GLU A 83 0.27 -21.60 -16.82
N ASN A 84 -0.74 -20.78 -17.10
CA ASN A 84 -0.74 -19.86 -18.24
C ASN A 84 -1.69 -18.68 -17.97
N THR A 85 -1.48 -17.60 -18.71
CA THR A 85 -2.29 -16.36 -18.63
C THR A 85 -3.79 -16.61 -18.82
N GLY A 86 -4.18 -17.64 -19.57
CA GLY A 86 -5.57 -18.02 -19.80
C GLY A 86 -6.29 -18.66 -18.61
N LYS A 87 -5.56 -19.00 -17.54
CA LYS A 87 -6.15 -19.44 -16.26
C LYS A 87 -6.69 -18.28 -15.43
N ILE A 88 -6.31 -17.05 -15.76
CA ILE A 88 -6.82 -15.84 -15.12
C ILE A 88 -8.18 -15.52 -15.78
N PRO A 89 -9.28 -15.42 -15.02
CA PRO A 89 -10.55 -14.99 -15.57
C PRO A 89 -10.43 -13.58 -16.15
N ALA A 90 -10.75 -13.43 -17.45
CA ALA A 90 -10.56 -12.16 -18.17
C ALA A 90 -11.46 -11.02 -17.65
N ASP A 91 -12.53 -11.40 -16.97
CA ASP A 91 -13.54 -10.54 -16.34
C ASP A 91 -13.37 -10.49 -14.81
N GLY A 92 -12.72 -11.48 -14.20
CA GLY A 92 -12.45 -11.55 -12.76
C GLY A 92 -11.33 -10.64 -12.22
N PHE A 93 -10.96 -9.55 -12.90
CA PHE A 93 -10.01 -8.56 -12.34
C PHE A 93 -10.40 -7.11 -12.62
N LYS A 94 -9.96 -6.20 -11.74
CA LYS A 94 -10.21 -4.76 -11.87
C LYS A 94 -9.04 -3.94 -11.36
N LEU A 95 -8.64 -2.90 -12.11
CA LEU A 95 -7.73 -1.86 -11.63
C LEU A 95 -8.55 -0.80 -10.86
N LEU A 96 -8.10 -0.45 -9.66
CA LEU A 96 -8.87 0.32 -8.69
C LEU A 96 -8.45 1.80 -8.65
N SER A 97 -7.18 2.07 -8.38
CA SER A 97 -6.68 3.42 -8.15
C SER A 97 -5.19 3.55 -8.46
N VAL A 98 -4.76 4.79 -8.65
CA VAL A 98 -3.34 5.15 -8.80
C VAL A 98 -2.93 5.97 -7.58
N ALA A 99 -1.76 5.64 -7.01
CA ALA A 99 -1.16 6.37 -5.91
C ALA A 99 0.31 6.66 -6.20
N GLY A 100 0.86 7.68 -5.54
CA GLY A 100 2.31 7.88 -5.47
C GLY A 100 2.93 6.98 -4.41
N ALA A 101 4.10 6.43 -4.67
CA ALA A 101 4.90 5.71 -3.69
C ALA A 101 6.37 6.10 -3.83
N TYR A 102 7.11 6.08 -2.74
CA TYR A 102 8.56 6.29 -2.76
C TYR A 102 9.27 4.95 -2.64
N TRP A 103 10.36 4.79 -3.40
CA TRP A 103 11.14 3.56 -3.36
C TRP A 103 11.73 3.34 -1.96
N ARG A 104 11.53 2.13 -1.39
CA ARG A 104 11.85 1.80 0.03
C ARG A 104 11.25 2.76 1.06
N GLY A 105 10.20 3.51 0.70
CA GLY A 105 9.58 4.52 1.56
C GLY A 105 10.42 5.78 1.77
N ASP A 106 11.52 5.96 1.04
CA ASP A 106 12.39 7.13 1.17
C ASP A 106 11.92 8.29 0.27
N GLU A 107 11.31 9.30 0.88
CA GLU A 107 10.81 10.52 0.24
C GLU A 107 11.87 11.33 -0.54
N LYS A 108 13.17 11.09 -0.29
CA LYS A 108 14.26 11.72 -1.05
C LYS A 108 14.53 11.05 -2.40
N ARG A 109 13.96 9.86 -2.63
CA ARG A 109 14.11 9.10 -3.88
C ARG A 109 13.01 9.46 -4.88
N PRO A 110 13.17 9.13 -6.17
CA PRO A 110 12.14 9.43 -7.17
C PRO A 110 10.79 8.83 -6.81
N MET A 111 9.72 9.62 -6.98
CA MET A 111 8.35 9.18 -6.79
C MET A 111 7.95 8.22 -7.91
N LEU A 112 7.44 7.06 -7.52
CA LEU A 112 6.91 6.01 -8.38
C LEU A 112 5.38 6.08 -8.44
N GLN A 113 4.81 5.59 -9.53
CA GLN A 113 3.38 5.39 -9.66
C GLN A 113 3.03 3.95 -9.27
N ARG A 114 2.15 3.80 -8.28
CA ARG A 114 1.61 2.51 -7.85
C ARG A 114 0.18 2.39 -8.36
N ILE A 115 -0.08 1.34 -9.13
CA ILE A 115 -1.43 1.00 -9.60
C ILE A 115 -1.96 -0.13 -8.71
N TYR A 116 -3.09 0.12 -8.04
CA TYR A 116 -3.80 -0.89 -7.26
C TYR A 116 -4.78 -1.65 -8.14
N GLY A 117 -4.88 -2.96 -7.93
CA GLY A 117 -5.85 -3.83 -8.60
C GLY A 117 -6.24 -5.00 -7.72
N THR A 118 -7.26 -5.73 -8.16
CA THR A 118 -7.77 -6.94 -7.49
C THR A 118 -8.10 -8.00 -8.54
N ALA A 119 -8.01 -9.28 -8.17
CA ALA A 119 -8.31 -10.42 -9.03
C ALA A 119 -9.01 -11.53 -8.24
N TRP A 120 -9.95 -12.22 -8.88
CA TRP A 120 -10.89 -13.19 -8.32
C TRP A 120 -11.09 -14.35 -9.29
N ASN A 121 -11.69 -15.45 -8.81
CA ASN A 121 -11.89 -16.64 -9.66
C ASN A 121 -13.11 -16.52 -10.59
N SER A 122 -13.98 -15.53 -10.36
CA SER A 122 -15.18 -15.28 -11.14
C SER A 122 -15.56 -13.80 -11.14
N GLN A 123 -16.38 -13.39 -12.11
CA GLN A 123 -16.96 -12.04 -12.16
C GLN A 123 -17.87 -11.79 -10.96
N GLU A 124 -18.63 -12.80 -10.51
CA GLU A 124 -19.53 -12.67 -9.36
C GLU A 124 -18.77 -12.34 -8.07
N GLU A 125 -17.64 -13.01 -7.81
CA GLU A 125 -16.78 -12.72 -6.66
C GLU A 125 -16.19 -11.29 -6.73
N LEU A 126 -15.77 -10.87 -7.93
CA LEU A 126 -15.28 -9.51 -8.15
C LEU A 126 -16.37 -8.48 -7.85
N ASP A 127 -17.58 -8.67 -8.36
CA ASP A 127 -18.70 -7.75 -8.16
C ASP A 127 -19.08 -7.65 -6.69
N GLU A 128 -19.09 -8.77 -5.96
CA GLU A 128 -19.31 -8.78 -4.52
C GLU A 128 -18.25 -7.95 -3.78
N TYR A 129 -16.98 -8.10 -4.16
CA TYR A 129 -15.88 -7.33 -3.58
C TYR A 129 -15.99 -5.83 -3.90
N LEU A 130 -16.29 -5.47 -5.14
CA LEU A 130 -16.46 -4.07 -5.54
C LEU A 130 -17.65 -3.42 -4.81
N HIS A 131 -18.75 -4.15 -4.61
CA HIS A 131 -19.87 -3.68 -3.81
C HIS A 131 -19.47 -3.43 -2.34
N LYS A 132 -18.65 -4.31 -1.74
CA LYS A 132 -18.11 -4.10 -0.39
C LYS A 132 -17.23 -2.85 -0.32
N LEU A 133 -16.39 -2.61 -1.33
CA LEU A 133 -15.58 -1.40 -1.41
C LEU A 133 -16.44 -0.13 -1.52
N GLU A 134 -17.51 -0.16 -2.32
CA GLU A 134 -18.44 0.97 -2.42
C GLU A 134 -19.13 1.24 -1.07
N GLU A 135 -19.61 0.20 -0.39
CA GLU A 135 -20.20 0.31 0.94
C GLU A 135 -19.20 0.85 1.98
N ALA A 136 -17.92 0.45 1.89
CA ALA A 136 -16.87 1.01 2.74
C ALA A 136 -16.65 2.51 2.46
N GLN A 137 -16.59 2.91 1.19
CA GLN A 137 -16.45 4.32 0.80
C GLN A 137 -17.64 5.17 1.26
N ARG A 138 -18.85 4.61 1.28
CA ARG A 138 -20.04 5.28 1.83
C ARG A 138 -19.94 5.58 3.32
N ARG A 139 -19.10 4.84 4.05
CA ARG A 139 -18.87 4.97 5.49
C ARG A 139 -17.53 5.65 5.81
N ASP A 140 -16.88 6.23 4.81
CA ASP A 140 -15.63 6.95 5.00
C ASP A 140 -15.86 8.20 5.86
N HIS A 141 -15.17 8.28 7.01
CA HIS A 141 -15.30 9.40 7.94
C HIS A 141 -14.92 10.75 7.32
N ARG A 142 -14.09 10.78 6.27
CA ARG A 142 -13.72 12.01 5.54
C ARG A 142 -14.88 12.51 4.70
N ARG A 143 -15.63 11.58 4.11
CA ARG A 143 -16.84 11.88 3.34
C ARG A 143 -17.96 12.31 4.30
N LEU A 144 -18.26 11.48 5.29
CA LEU A 144 -19.30 11.77 6.29
C LEU A 144 -18.96 13.02 7.11
N GLY A 145 -17.70 13.25 7.45
CA GLY A 145 -17.25 14.43 8.17
C GLY A 145 -17.58 15.72 7.44
N ARG A 146 -17.45 15.73 6.10
CA ARG A 146 -17.85 16.85 5.25
C ARG A 146 -19.37 16.93 5.08
N GLU A 147 -20.03 15.82 4.76
CA GLU A 147 -21.49 15.76 4.54
C GLU A 147 -22.31 16.14 5.78
N LEU A 148 -21.82 15.79 6.97
CA LEU A 148 -22.50 16.04 8.24
C LEU A 148 -22.01 17.31 8.96
N ASP A 149 -21.04 18.03 8.38
CA ASP A 149 -20.47 19.25 8.94
C ASP A 149 -19.82 19.02 10.33
N LEU A 150 -18.95 18.01 10.43
CA LEU A 150 -18.30 17.61 11.68
C LEU A 150 -16.91 18.24 11.85
N PHE A 151 -16.13 18.29 10.78
CA PHE A 151 -14.78 18.85 10.80
C PHE A 151 -14.31 19.26 9.40
N SER A 152 -13.23 20.03 9.34
CA SER A 152 -12.51 20.35 8.12
C SER A 152 -11.00 20.35 8.32
N VAL A 153 -10.26 20.35 7.21
CA VAL A 153 -8.80 20.53 7.16
C VAL A 153 -8.54 21.69 6.21
N SER A 154 -7.65 22.61 6.58
CA SER A 154 -7.29 23.78 5.79
C SER A 154 -5.78 23.81 5.53
N ASP A 155 -5.40 23.96 4.26
CA ASP A 155 -4.00 24.11 3.87
C ASP A 155 -3.36 25.37 4.48
N GLU A 156 -4.15 26.42 4.73
CA GLU A 156 -3.66 27.64 5.39
C GLU A 156 -3.26 27.41 6.85
N ILE A 157 -3.88 26.43 7.51
CA ILE A 157 -3.56 26.07 8.90
C ILE A 157 -2.45 25.02 8.93
N GLY A 158 -2.51 24.03 8.03
CA GLY A 158 -1.52 22.99 7.88
C GLY A 158 -2.14 21.60 7.75
N ALA A 159 -1.46 20.73 6.99
CA ALA A 159 -1.89 19.35 6.80
C ALA A 159 -1.93 18.59 8.14
N GLY A 160 -3.00 17.83 8.36
CA GLY A 160 -3.21 17.05 9.59
C GLY A 160 -3.77 17.83 10.78
N LEU A 161 -3.95 19.15 10.67
CA LEU A 161 -4.51 19.98 11.73
C LEU A 161 -6.03 20.14 11.55
N ILE A 162 -6.79 19.37 12.34
CA ILE A 162 -8.25 19.28 12.22
C ILE A 162 -8.95 20.47 12.87
N LEU A 163 -9.83 21.13 12.11
CA LEU A 163 -10.78 22.10 12.62
C LEU A 163 -12.10 21.41 12.98
N TRP A 164 -12.39 21.32 14.27
CA TRP A 164 -13.64 20.73 14.76
C TRP A 164 -14.79 21.73 14.66
N HIS A 165 -15.82 21.39 13.91
CA HIS A 165 -17.04 22.19 13.80
C HIS A 165 -17.95 21.93 15.01
N PRO A 166 -18.98 22.76 15.30
CA PRO A 166 -19.79 22.61 16.51
C PRO A 166 -20.35 21.21 16.75
N LYS A 167 -20.80 20.51 15.70
CA LYS A 167 -21.32 19.13 15.81
C LYS A 167 -20.22 18.13 16.14
N GLY A 168 -19.08 18.18 15.43
CA GLY A 168 -17.95 17.29 15.71
C GLY A 168 -17.32 17.55 17.07
N ALA A 169 -17.20 18.83 17.45
CA ALA A 169 -16.74 19.23 18.77
C ALA A 169 -17.63 18.67 19.90
N MET A 170 -18.96 18.66 19.71
CA MET A 170 -19.88 18.04 20.67
C MET A 170 -19.69 16.53 20.77
N VAL A 171 -19.52 15.82 19.65
CA VAL A 171 -19.23 14.37 19.66
C VAL A 171 -17.95 14.09 20.42
N ARG A 172 -16.88 14.84 20.13
CA ARG A 172 -15.61 14.75 20.84
C ARG A 172 -15.76 15.00 22.34
N PHE A 173 -16.46 16.08 22.71
CA PHE A 173 -16.71 16.42 24.11
C PHE A 173 -17.42 15.30 24.87
N LEU A 174 -18.45 14.68 24.28
CA LEU A 174 -19.17 13.58 24.92
C LEU A 174 -18.29 12.35 25.15
N ILE A 175 -17.39 12.05 24.20
CA ILE A 175 -16.42 10.94 24.34
C ILE A 175 -15.40 11.25 25.44
N GLU A 176 -14.82 12.45 25.45
CA GLU A 176 -13.85 12.86 26.47
C GLU A 176 -14.46 12.87 27.87
N GLN A 177 -15.72 13.31 28.01
CA GLN A 177 -16.43 13.25 29.30
C GLN A 177 -16.65 11.82 29.78
N PHE A 178 -17.06 10.91 28.87
CA PHE A 178 -17.21 9.50 29.19
C PHE A 178 -15.88 8.88 29.63
N GLU A 179 -14.80 9.12 28.87
CA GLU A 179 -13.45 8.61 29.17
C GLU A 179 -12.97 9.09 30.55
N GLN A 180 -13.07 10.39 30.84
CA GLN A 180 -12.65 10.96 32.12
C GLN A 180 -13.43 10.35 33.29
N THR A 181 -14.74 10.13 33.12
CA THR A 181 -15.58 9.50 34.14
C THR A 181 -15.10 8.07 34.43
N GLU A 182 -14.89 7.26 33.38
CA GLU A 182 -14.40 5.89 33.52
C GLU A 182 -13.01 5.81 34.17
N GLN A 183 -12.10 6.71 33.81
CA GLN A 183 -10.76 6.76 34.40
C GLN A 183 -10.82 7.03 35.91
N LEU A 184 -11.63 8.00 36.33
CA LEU A 184 -11.80 8.32 37.74
C LEU A 184 -12.43 7.17 38.54
N GLU A 185 -13.45 6.51 37.99
CA GLU A 185 -14.09 5.34 38.61
C GLU A 185 -13.12 4.16 38.78
N ARG A 186 -12.12 4.06 37.90
CA ARG A 186 -11.07 3.04 37.95
C ARG A 186 -9.86 3.44 38.80
N GLY A 187 -9.91 4.61 39.45
CA GLY A 187 -8.87 5.07 40.37
C GLY A 187 -7.63 5.66 39.70
N TYR A 188 -7.75 6.18 38.47
CA TYR A 188 -6.67 6.95 37.84
C TYR A 188 -6.62 8.37 38.42
N ASP A 189 -5.40 8.89 38.64
CA ASP A 189 -5.17 10.27 39.06
C ASP A 189 -5.05 11.19 37.83
N LEU A 190 -5.87 12.25 37.79
CA LEU A 190 -5.82 13.25 36.72
C LEU A 190 -4.62 14.20 36.89
N VAL A 191 -3.87 14.38 35.79
CA VAL A 191 -2.75 15.33 35.70
C VAL A 191 -2.83 16.13 34.40
N TYR A 192 -2.23 17.32 34.39
CA TYR A 192 -2.11 18.17 33.20
C TYR A 192 -0.64 18.49 32.95
N THR A 193 -0.17 18.28 31.73
CA THR A 193 1.24 18.49 31.33
C THR A 193 1.34 19.44 30.14
N PRO A 194 2.46 20.17 29.97
CA PRO A 194 2.69 21.02 28.80
C PRO A 194 2.74 20.23 27.49
N HIS A 195 2.26 20.81 26.39
CA HIS A 195 2.31 20.20 25.04
C HIS A 195 3.70 20.22 24.39
N ILE A 196 4.63 21.01 24.92
CA ILE A 196 6.00 21.17 24.41
C ILE A 196 6.97 21.02 25.58
N ALA A 197 8.04 20.28 25.37
CA ALA A 197 9.11 20.07 26.35
C ALA A 197 10.48 20.41 25.74
N SER A 198 11.50 20.58 26.59
CA SER A 198 12.88 20.75 26.11
C SER A 198 13.41 19.48 25.45
N GLU A 199 14.28 19.62 24.45
CA GLU A 199 14.98 18.51 23.77
C GLU A 199 15.53 17.43 24.73
N LYS A 200 16.06 17.84 25.88
CA LYS A 200 16.61 16.95 26.92
C LYS A 200 15.63 15.86 27.37
N ILE A 201 14.32 16.14 27.42
CA ILE A 201 13.30 15.14 27.79
C ILE A 201 13.18 14.08 26.72
N TYR A 202 13.17 14.48 25.45
CA TYR A 202 13.10 13.55 24.33
C TYR A 202 14.36 12.67 24.25
N GLN A 203 15.54 13.25 24.45
CA GLN A 203 16.81 12.50 24.58
C GLN A 203 16.76 11.50 25.74
N THR A 204 16.29 11.92 26.92
CA THR A 204 16.19 11.04 28.10
C THR A 204 15.21 9.90 27.87
N SER A 205 14.11 10.16 27.15
CA SER A 205 13.09 9.16 26.81
C SER A 205 13.45 8.25 25.62
N GLY A 206 14.50 8.58 24.85
CA GLY A 206 14.89 7.86 23.64
C GLY A 206 14.02 8.13 22.40
N HIS A 207 13.27 9.22 22.36
CA HIS A 207 12.41 9.60 21.20
C HIS A 207 13.07 10.63 20.27
N LEU A 208 14.41 10.73 20.30
CA LEU A 208 15.21 11.66 19.50
C LEU A 208 16.42 10.94 18.92
#